data_AF-A0A920SBP7-F1
#
_entry.id   AF-A0A920SBP7-F1
#
_cell.length_a   1.000
_cell.length_b   1.000
_cell.length_c   1.000
_cell.angle_alpha   90.00
_cell.angle_beta   90.00
_cell.angle_gamma   90.00
#
_symmetry.space_group_name_H-M   'P 1'
#
loop_
_entity.id
_entity.type
_entity.pdbx_description
1 polymer ?
#
loop_
_entity_poly.entity_id
_entity_poly.type
_entity_poly.pdbx_seq_one_letter_code
_entity_poly.pdbx_strand_id
1 'polypeptide(L)'
;MDTVGPVARTVEDCAITFQAIAGYDSEDPYSWDTPVPDYRLGLSGGVSGLKIGVLKEKVAFGNLEPQTLEAMHTAIDQLKSLGAIVEDVSIPSVECAGVASKCITDMDGGYLHHERLKLGLKNMITTQGFALSQEYLRQRNHT
;
A
#
# COMPACT_ATOMS: atom_id res chain seq x y z
N MET A 1 10.48 -0.31 2.09
CA MET A 1 9.23 -1.05 1.75
C MET A 1 8.62 -0.57 0.43
N ASP A 2 9.25 0.38 -0.26
CA ASP A 2 8.64 1.03 -1.42
C ASP A 2 8.54 0.09 -2.62
N THR A 3 7.47 0.23 -3.37
CA THR A 3 7.24 -0.53 -4.60
C THR A 3 6.44 0.35 -5.56
N VAL A 4 6.89 0.44 -6.81
CA VAL A 4 6.20 1.21 -7.85
C VAL A 4 5.06 0.35 -8.43
N GLY A 5 3.89 0.95 -8.61
CA GLY A 5 2.74 0.29 -9.23
C GLY A 5 1.83 1.27 -9.96
N PRO A 6 1.24 0.88 -11.10
CA PRO A 6 0.36 1.76 -11.86
C PRO A 6 -1.03 1.90 -11.21
N VAL A 7 -1.65 3.06 -11.43
CA VAL A 7 -3.05 3.32 -11.09
C VAL A 7 -3.77 3.71 -12.37
N ALA A 8 -4.74 2.90 -12.80
CA ALA A 8 -5.52 3.14 -14.00
C ALA A 8 -7.01 2.80 -13.78
N ARG A 9 -7.85 3.12 -14.77
CA ARG A 9 -9.30 2.90 -14.70
C ARG A 9 -9.70 1.45 -14.94
N THR A 10 -8.84 0.66 -15.59
CA THR A 10 -9.10 -0.73 -15.93
C THR A 10 -7.92 -1.61 -15.52
N VAL A 11 -8.20 -2.88 -15.23
CA VAL A 11 -7.16 -3.88 -14.92
C VAL A 11 -6.25 -4.09 -16.13
N GLU A 12 -6.79 -4.01 -17.35
CA GLU A 12 -6.01 -4.11 -18.59
C GLU A 12 -5.00 -2.96 -18.73
N ASP A 13 -5.42 -1.71 -18.48
CA ASP A 13 -4.52 -0.56 -18.52
C ASP A 13 -3.40 -0.67 -17.45
N CYS A 14 -3.74 -1.18 -16.25
CA CYS A 14 -2.74 -1.49 -15.23
C CYS A 14 -1.76 -2.57 -15.72
N ALA A 15 -2.25 -3.65 -16.34
CA ALA A 15 -1.39 -4.72 -16.85
C ALA A 15 -0.46 -4.23 -17.98
N ILE A 16 -0.98 -3.41 -18.91
CA ILE A 16 -0.18 -2.80 -19.99
C ILE A 16 0.90 -1.88 -19.41
N THR A 17 0.53 -1.01 -18.47
CA THR A 17 1.48 -0.08 -17.86
C THR A 17 2.53 -0.85 -17.04
N PHE A 18 2.11 -1.85 -16.28
CA PHE A 18 3.01 -2.67 -15.48
C PHE A 18 3.98 -3.45 -16.36
N GLN A 19 3.50 -4.01 -17.48
CA GLN A 19 4.35 -4.67 -18.48
C GLN A 19 5.47 -3.78 -19.00
N ALA A 20 5.19 -2.48 -19.18
CA ALA A 20 6.16 -1.53 -19.72
C ALA A 20 7.22 -1.09 -18.70
N ILE A 21 6.90 -1.08 -17.40
CA ILE A 21 7.82 -0.63 -16.34
C ILE A 21 8.49 -1.78 -15.59
N ALA A 22 7.95 -3.00 -15.67
CA ALA A 22 8.55 -4.17 -15.05
C ALA A 22 9.80 -4.60 -15.81
N GLY A 23 10.90 -4.83 -15.09
CA GLY A 23 12.16 -5.24 -15.67
C GLY A 23 13.30 -5.11 -14.67
N TYR A 24 14.39 -5.80 -14.95
CA TYR A 24 15.64 -5.59 -14.24
C TYR A 24 16.24 -4.24 -14.62
N ASP A 25 16.69 -3.48 -13.62
CA ASP A 25 17.42 -2.23 -13.79
C ASP A 25 18.78 -2.38 -13.10
N SER A 26 19.87 -2.31 -13.88
CA SER A 26 21.23 -2.46 -13.36
C SER A 26 21.66 -1.31 -12.44
N GLU A 27 20.99 -0.16 -12.52
CA GLU A 27 21.26 1.00 -11.66
C GLU A 27 20.49 0.95 -10.35
N ASP A 28 19.49 0.06 -10.22
CA ASP A 28 18.77 -0.18 -8.98
C ASP A 28 19.30 -1.46 -8.29
N PRO A 29 20.06 -1.32 -7.17
CA PRO A 29 20.63 -2.47 -6.47
C PRO A 29 19.57 -3.36 -5.81
N TYR A 30 18.31 -2.92 -5.72
CA TYR A 30 17.19 -3.71 -5.21
C TYR A 30 16.34 -4.33 -6.32
N SER A 31 16.70 -4.08 -7.59
CA SER A 31 16.07 -4.71 -8.74
C SER A 31 16.52 -6.16 -8.89
N TRP A 32 15.58 -7.03 -9.28
CA TRP A 32 15.81 -8.46 -9.34
C TRP A 32 15.87 -8.95 -10.79
N ASP A 33 16.97 -9.62 -11.15
CA ASP A 33 17.17 -10.18 -12.49
C ASP A 33 16.37 -11.47 -12.67
N THR A 34 15.07 -11.30 -12.95
CA THR A 34 14.16 -12.40 -13.30
C THR A 34 13.36 -12.06 -14.54
N PRO A 35 13.04 -13.07 -15.38
CA PRO A 35 12.17 -12.86 -16.54
C PRO A 35 10.83 -12.26 -16.14
N VAL A 36 10.45 -11.18 -16.82
CA VAL A 36 9.15 -10.54 -16.64
C VAL A 36 8.10 -11.37 -17.39
N PRO A 37 7.06 -11.90 -16.72
CA PRO A 37 5.99 -12.61 -17.40
C PRO A 37 5.14 -11.64 -18.24
N ASP A 38 4.39 -12.18 -19.22
CA ASP A 38 3.37 -11.39 -19.89
C ASP A 38 2.13 -11.27 -18.99
N TYR A 39 1.97 -10.10 -18.36
CA TYR A 39 0.88 -9.83 -17.42
C TYR A 39 -0.50 -9.78 -18.09
N ARG A 40 -0.57 -9.65 -19.41
CA ARG A 40 -1.85 -9.59 -20.13
C ARG A 40 -2.45 -10.98 -20.35
N LEU A 41 -1.62 -12.04 -20.36
CA LEU A 41 -2.09 -13.41 -20.61
C LEU A 41 -3.12 -13.88 -19.57
N GLY A 42 -3.01 -13.41 -18.33
CA GLY A 42 -3.91 -13.81 -17.24
C GLY A 42 -5.29 -13.12 -17.25
N LEU A 43 -5.52 -12.11 -18.09
CA LEU A 43 -6.73 -11.27 -18.00
C LEU A 43 -8.04 -11.98 -18.40
N SER A 44 -7.96 -13.06 -19.18
CA SER A 44 -9.13 -13.76 -19.75
C SER A 44 -9.42 -15.13 -19.13
N GLY A 45 -8.59 -15.61 -18.19
CA GLY A 45 -8.64 -16.97 -17.67
C GLY A 45 -9.77 -17.30 -16.68
N GLY A 46 -10.58 -16.31 -16.29
CA GLY A 46 -11.58 -16.48 -15.22
C GLY A 46 -10.93 -16.86 -13.87
N VAL A 47 -11.76 -17.29 -12.90
CA VAL A 47 -11.30 -17.61 -11.53
C VAL A 47 -11.67 -19.03 -11.07
N SER A 48 -12.23 -19.85 -11.97
CA SER A 48 -12.69 -21.20 -11.64
C SER A 48 -11.53 -22.08 -11.14
N GLY A 49 -11.72 -22.73 -10.00
CA GLY A 49 -10.72 -23.57 -9.34
C GLY A 49 -9.63 -22.82 -8.57
N LEU A 50 -9.59 -21.48 -8.60
CA LEU A 50 -8.66 -20.71 -7.78
C LEU A 50 -9.04 -20.83 -6.30
N LYS A 51 -8.05 -21.09 -5.45
CA LYS A 51 -8.21 -21.13 -3.99
C LYS A 51 -7.93 -19.76 -3.40
N ILE A 52 -8.91 -19.17 -2.73
CA ILE A 52 -8.84 -17.83 -2.15
C ILE A 52 -9.04 -17.94 -0.64
N GLY A 53 -8.05 -17.50 0.13
CA GLY A 53 -8.11 -17.46 1.58
C GLY A 53 -8.63 -16.11 2.10
N VAL A 54 -9.71 -16.12 2.88
CA VAL A 54 -10.23 -14.93 3.57
C VAL A 54 -9.70 -14.92 5.00
N LEU A 55 -8.92 -13.90 5.37
CA LEU A 55 -8.31 -13.82 6.68
C LEU A 55 -9.33 -13.46 7.76
N LYS A 56 -9.57 -14.39 8.70
CA LYS A 56 -10.52 -14.20 9.81
C LYS A 56 -10.19 -12.97 10.65
N GLU A 57 -8.90 -12.77 10.94
CA GLU A 57 -8.42 -11.69 11.78
C GLU A 57 -8.75 -10.32 11.18
N LYS A 58 -8.59 -10.16 9.85
CA LYS A 58 -8.84 -8.89 9.15
C LYS A 58 -10.32 -8.50 9.10
N VAL A 59 -11.21 -9.47 9.08
CA VAL A 59 -12.67 -9.23 9.19
C VAL A 59 -13.06 -8.91 10.64
N ALA A 60 -12.37 -9.52 11.61
CA ALA A 60 -12.65 -9.37 13.04
C ALA A 60 -12.08 -8.06 13.66
N PHE A 61 -11.22 -7.32 12.97
CA PHE A 61 -10.57 -6.10 13.48
C PHE A 61 -11.52 -4.94 13.80
N GLY A 62 -12.84 -5.09 13.63
CA GLY A 62 -13.89 -4.27 14.26
C GLY A 62 -14.03 -2.83 13.75
N ASN A 63 -13.10 -2.35 12.92
CA ASN A 63 -13.05 -0.98 12.42
C ASN A 63 -13.46 -0.86 10.94
N LEU A 64 -14.18 -1.85 10.41
CA LEU A 64 -14.69 -1.80 9.04
C LEU A 64 -16.07 -1.15 9.02
N GLU A 65 -16.26 -0.16 8.16
CA GLU A 65 -17.57 0.42 7.89
C GLU A 65 -18.54 -0.67 7.38
N PRO A 66 -19.80 -0.72 7.84
CA PRO A 66 -20.74 -1.79 7.46
C PRO A 66 -20.90 -1.96 5.95
N GLN A 67 -20.93 -0.85 5.20
CA GLN A 67 -21.02 -0.87 3.73
C GLN A 67 -19.80 -1.52 3.07
N THR A 68 -18.62 -1.37 3.65
CA THR A 68 -17.38 -2.00 3.14
C THR A 68 -17.42 -3.50 3.39
N LEU A 69 -17.91 -3.92 4.56
CA LEU A 69 -18.08 -5.34 4.88
C LEU A 69 -19.07 -6.02 3.94
N GLU A 70 -20.21 -5.38 3.67
CA GLU A 70 -21.23 -5.87 2.73
C GLU A 70 -20.69 -5.98 1.30
N ALA A 71 -19.95 -4.96 0.83
CA ALA A 71 -19.32 -4.98 -0.49
C ALA A 71 -18.28 -6.12 -0.61
N MET A 72 -17.50 -6.35 0.45
CA MET A 72 -16.52 -7.44 0.51
C MET A 72 -17.23 -8.81 0.43
N HIS A 73 -18.30 -9.03 1.20
CA HIS A 73 -19.07 -10.27 1.14
C HIS A 73 -19.71 -10.50 -0.24
N THR A 74 -20.26 -9.44 -0.84
CA THR A 74 -20.81 -9.49 -2.20
C THR A 74 -19.75 -9.93 -3.23
N ALA A 75 -18.53 -9.38 -3.12
CA ALA A 75 -17.42 -9.77 -3.99
C ALA A 75 -16.98 -11.23 -3.77
N ILE A 76 -16.95 -11.70 -2.52
CA ILE A 76 -16.64 -13.10 -2.17
C ILE A 76 -17.66 -14.05 -2.80
N ASP A 77 -18.95 -13.73 -2.68
CA ASP A 77 -20.02 -14.58 -3.23
C ASP A 77 -20.00 -14.59 -4.75
N GLN A 78 -19.67 -13.45 -5.38
CA GLN A 78 -19.44 -13.40 -6.82
C GLN A 78 -18.27 -14.31 -7.24
N LEU A 79 -17.14 -14.25 -6.55
CA LEU A 79 -15.99 -15.13 -6.83
C LEU A 79 -16.35 -16.62 -6.70
N LYS A 80 -17.10 -17.00 -5.65
CA LYS A 80 -17.62 -18.37 -5.48
C LYS A 80 -18.51 -18.78 -6.64
N SER A 81 -19.44 -17.91 -7.06
CA SER A 81 -20.35 -18.20 -8.18
C SER A 81 -19.63 -18.39 -9.53
N LEU A 82 -18.46 -17.77 -9.69
CA LEU A 82 -17.58 -17.94 -10.86
C LEU A 82 -16.69 -19.20 -10.77
N GLY A 83 -16.83 -19.99 -9.71
CA GLY A 83 -16.15 -21.27 -9.52
C GLY A 83 -14.88 -21.21 -8.67
N ALA A 84 -14.57 -20.08 -8.03
CA ALA A 84 -13.45 -20.02 -7.08
C ALA A 84 -13.80 -20.78 -5.79
N ILE A 85 -12.79 -21.41 -5.19
CA ILE A 85 -12.87 -22.09 -3.89
C ILE A 85 -12.44 -21.08 -2.83
N VAL A 86 -13.39 -20.55 -2.07
CA VAL A 86 -13.11 -19.53 -1.05
C VAL A 86 -13.26 -20.11 0.34
N GLU A 87 -12.20 -20.04 1.14
CA GLU A 87 -12.13 -20.60 2.50
C GLU A 87 -11.61 -19.57 3.50
N ASP A 88 -12.09 -19.64 4.73
CA ASP A 88 -11.53 -18.80 5.80
C ASP A 88 -10.21 -19.36 6.31
N VAL A 89 -9.19 -18.51 6.37
CA VAL A 89 -7.84 -18.83 6.83
C VAL A 89 -7.51 -17.99 8.06
N SER A 90 -6.73 -18.58 8.97
CA SER A 90 -6.21 -17.88 10.15
C SER A 90 -4.70 -17.71 10.01
N ILE A 91 -4.24 -16.47 10.15
CA ILE A 91 -2.82 -16.14 10.27
C ILE A 91 -2.68 -15.19 11.47
N PRO A 92 -2.53 -15.72 12.70
CA PRO A 92 -2.58 -14.91 13.92
C PRO A 92 -1.56 -13.77 13.98
N SER A 93 -0.38 -13.93 13.34
CA SER A 93 0.65 -12.91 13.30
C SER A 93 0.28 -11.65 12.51
N VAL A 94 -0.75 -11.71 11.66
CA VAL A 94 -1.24 -10.57 10.88
C VAL A 94 -1.75 -9.45 11.78
N GLU A 95 -2.14 -9.76 13.01
CA GLU A 95 -2.53 -8.75 13.99
C GLU A 95 -1.39 -7.78 14.32
N CYS A 96 -0.16 -8.29 14.34
CA CYS A 96 1.04 -7.48 14.59
C CYS A 96 1.56 -6.74 13.35
N ALA A 97 1.05 -7.05 12.15
CA ALA A 97 1.61 -6.54 10.90
C ALA A 97 1.58 -5.02 10.79
N GLY A 98 0.53 -4.37 11.28
CA GLY A 98 0.42 -2.90 11.26
C GLY A 98 1.49 -2.22 12.11
N VAL A 99 1.72 -2.73 13.33
CA VAL A 99 2.76 -2.20 14.24
C VAL A 99 4.14 -2.46 13.68
N ALA A 100 4.40 -3.68 13.21
CA ALA A 100 5.69 -4.04 12.61
C ALA A 100 6.02 -3.14 11.40
N SER A 101 5.06 -2.96 10.49
CA SER A 101 5.21 -2.08 9.32
C SER A 101 5.50 -0.64 9.73
N LYS A 102 4.80 -0.12 10.74
CA LYS A 102 5.02 1.24 11.23
C LYS A 102 6.42 1.41 11.83
N CYS A 103 6.87 0.48 12.67
CA CYS A 103 8.21 0.54 13.25
C CYS A 103 9.31 0.56 12.17
N ILE A 104 9.18 -0.29 11.15
CA ILE A 104 10.15 -0.36 10.05
C ILE A 104 10.11 0.93 9.23
N THR A 105 8.92 1.37 8.81
CA THR A 105 8.76 2.55 7.94
C THR A 105 9.22 3.84 8.62
N ASP A 106 8.91 4.03 9.91
CA ASP A 106 9.35 5.22 10.66
C ASP A 106 10.89 5.25 10.79
N MET A 107 11.52 4.09 11.02
CA MET A 107 12.98 3.97 11.09
C MET A 107 13.64 4.23 9.73
N ASP A 108 13.15 3.59 8.67
CA ASP A 108 13.66 3.79 7.30
C ASP A 108 13.54 5.27 6.89
N GLY A 109 12.36 5.88 7.11
CA GLY A 109 12.14 7.29 6.80
C GLY A 109 13.03 8.23 7.62
N GLY A 110 13.23 7.95 8.91
CA GLY A 110 14.14 8.70 9.76
C GLY A 110 15.59 8.60 9.30
N TYR A 111 16.03 7.41 8.90
CA TYR A 111 17.38 7.17 8.39
C TYR A 111 17.60 7.83 7.02
N LEU A 112 16.69 7.64 6.05
CA LEU A 112 16.81 8.20 4.71
C LEU A 112 16.79 9.73 4.70
N HIS A 113 16.07 10.35 5.63
CA HIS A 113 15.91 11.81 5.70
C HIS A 113 16.72 12.47 6.82
N HIS A 114 17.65 11.76 7.47
CA HIS A 114 18.29 12.24 8.69
C HIS A 114 18.96 13.62 8.53
N GLU A 115 19.62 13.89 7.40
CA GLU A 115 20.31 15.18 7.17
C GLU A 115 19.30 16.32 6.99
N ARG A 116 18.23 16.06 6.23
CA ARG A 116 17.13 17.03 6.05
C ARG A 116 16.45 17.34 7.37
N LEU A 117 16.26 16.35 8.23
CA LEU A 117 15.68 16.52 9.57
C LEU A 117 16.60 17.33 10.48
N LYS A 118 17.91 17.04 10.50
CA LYS A 118 18.90 17.82 11.28
C LYS A 118 18.94 19.30 10.87
N LEU A 119 18.91 19.57 9.56
CA LEU A 119 18.89 20.94 9.04
C LEU A 119 17.58 21.67 9.37
N GLY A 120 16.43 21.00 9.21
CA GLY A 120 15.14 21.54 9.59
C GLY A 120 15.03 21.86 11.09
N LEU A 121 15.58 21.01 11.95
CA LEU A 121 15.67 21.21 13.40
C LEU A 121 16.56 22.40 13.75
N LYS A 122 17.75 22.51 13.14
CA LYS A 122 18.62 23.69 13.32
C LYS A 122 17.89 24.97 12.96
N ASN A 123 17.24 25.02 11.80
CA ASN A 123 16.50 26.21 11.33
C ASN A 123 15.27 26.56 12.20
N MET A 124 14.62 25.55 12.79
CA MET A 124 13.56 25.77 13.78
C MET A 124 14.09 26.36 15.10
N ILE A 125 15.27 25.93 15.53
CA ILE A 125 15.89 26.37 16.80
C ILE A 125 16.57 27.74 16.65
N THR A 126 17.13 28.08 15.48
CA THR A 126 17.93 29.30 15.27
C THR A 126 17.17 30.51 14.70
N THR A 127 15.99 30.83 15.23
CA THR A 127 15.29 32.14 15.07
C THR A 127 14.33 32.34 13.88
N GLN A 128 14.31 31.49 12.83
CA GLN A 128 13.32 31.62 11.73
C GLN A 128 12.03 30.80 11.94
N GLY A 129 12.09 29.67 12.66
CA GLY A 129 10.92 28.81 12.89
C GLY A 129 9.84 29.40 13.80
N PHE A 130 10.21 30.26 14.75
CA PHE A 130 9.26 30.90 15.67
C PHE A 130 8.47 32.04 15.02
N ALA A 131 9.08 32.76 14.05
CA ALA A 131 8.41 33.82 13.32
C ALA A 131 7.39 33.26 12.31
N LEU A 132 7.77 32.23 11.55
CA LEU A 132 6.91 31.60 10.54
C LEU A 132 5.73 30.82 11.16
N SER A 133 5.91 30.20 12.33
CA SER A 133 4.80 29.52 13.03
C SER A 133 3.78 30.49 13.61
N GLN A 134 4.21 31.64 14.13
CA GLN A 134 3.32 32.71 14.61
C GLN A 134 2.56 33.39 13.46
N GLU A 135 3.19 33.53 12.29
CA GLU A 135 2.57 34.10 11.10
C GLU A 135 1.54 33.14 10.48
N TYR A 136 1.83 31.84 10.44
CA TYR A 136 0.89 30.78 10.03
C TYR A 136 -0.33 30.68 10.98
N LEU A 137 -0.11 30.77 12.30
CA LEU A 137 -1.20 30.73 13.28
C LEU A 137 -2.07 32.00 13.25
N ARG A 138 -1.51 33.18 12.94
CA ARG A 138 -2.28 34.41 12.71
C ARG A 138 -3.18 34.34 11.48
N GLN A 139 -2.70 33.76 10.38
CA GLN A 139 -3.48 33.63 9.15
C GLN A 139 -4.66 32.65 9.29
N ARG A 140 -4.53 31.64 10.16
CA ARG A 140 -5.57 30.62 10.38
C ARG A 140 -6.71 31.03 11.31
N ASN A 141 -6.52 32.07 12.13
CA ASN A 141 -7.54 32.57 13.07
C ASN A 141 -8.40 33.72 12.49
N HIS A 142 -8.25 34.04 11.21
CA HIS A 142 -9.01 35.09 10.50
C HIS A 142 -9.91 34.56 9.36
N THR A 143 -10.19 33.25 9.35
CA THR A 143 -11.29 32.60 8.62
C THR A 143 -12.17 31.87 9.60
#